data_AF-A0A9D2D6E2-F1
#
_entry.id   AF-A0A9D2D6E2-F1
#
_cell.length_a   1.000
_cell.length_b   1.000
_cell.length_c   1.000
_cell.angle_alpha   90.00
_cell.angle_beta   90.00
_cell.angle_gamma   90.00
#
_symmetry.space_group_name_H-M   'P 1'
#
loop_
_entity.id
_entity.type
_entity.pdbx_description
1 polymer ?
#
loop_
_entity_poly.entity_id
_entity_poly.type
_entity_poly.pdbx_seq_one_letter_code
_entity_poly.pdbx_strand_id
1 'polypeptide(L)'
;MANILDRMEESIFEAQLARLSRVTGRTPDRDFLREMYARVKARYPEELKNRKIRLRALDGARLDEIVSYIFYYHVFYTSHLPAELVARMEADEKYRALLVRDVSVYIVINEHLNVEKLSITSEYSPEIAAYNMACSYALYMLGSLKGDDRRMNGMNNLFKKALVTIKSVISLLAAGNGCDAAILWRHLHELECVLIVLGTKGEELFFRYVQHMEYFDMEASPRAEQLQARLSEECKAFGVKERNAFVNYGWLLYVPGFREGMGKEYRLNFKDGLQKAAGQSARHAAYASASKILHPSAWVVAIRDDKFYKFTVFELQRSLFNLSAQIKEHLSRYRGFSARPAECDGYAHTMEGYLGMIARNNRVIAVKYAEKQGTR
;
A
#
# COMPACT_ATOMS: atom_id res chain seq x y z
N MET A 1 -30.80 -30.95 -19.66
CA MET A 1 -29.52 -30.32 -20.02
C MET A 1 -29.45 -28.98 -19.29
N ALA A 2 -28.46 -28.74 -18.43
CA ALA A 2 -28.29 -27.44 -17.79
C ALA A 2 -28.17 -26.35 -18.86
N ASN A 3 -28.90 -25.25 -18.70
CA ASN A 3 -28.90 -24.14 -19.67
C ASN A 3 -27.50 -23.50 -19.69
N ILE A 4 -27.13 -22.84 -20.79
CA ILE A 4 -25.83 -22.17 -20.94
C ILE A 4 -25.58 -21.19 -19.78
N LEU A 5 -26.63 -20.51 -19.33
CA LEU A 5 -26.58 -19.59 -18.17
C LEU A 5 -26.19 -20.30 -16.87
N ASP A 6 -26.78 -21.47 -16.59
CA ASP A 6 -26.46 -22.24 -15.37
C ASP A 6 -25.00 -22.72 -15.38
N ARG A 7 -24.50 -23.12 -16.56
CA ARG A 7 -23.08 -23.52 -16.73
C ARG A 7 -22.13 -22.34 -16.56
N MET A 8 -22.51 -21.16 -17.03
CA MET A 8 -21.73 -19.94 -16.84
C MET A 8 -21.69 -19.53 -15.37
N GLU A 9 -22.84 -19.55 -14.69
CA GLU A 9 -22.95 -19.23 -13.27
C GLU A 9 -22.05 -20.15 -12.42
N GLU A 10 -22.10 -21.46 -12.70
CA GLU A 10 -21.24 -22.45 -12.06
C GLU A 10 -19.75 -22.17 -12.31
N SER A 11 -19.37 -21.87 -13.55
CA SER A 11 -17.98 -21.61 -13.90
C SER A 11 -17.43 -20.37 -13.18
N ILE A 12 -18.25 -19.32 -13.03
CA ILE A 12 -17.87 -18.10 -12.31
C ILE A 12 -17.76 -18.39 -10.81
N PHE A 13 -18.67 -19.18 -10.24
CA PHE A 13 -18.61 -19.59 -8.84
C PHE A 13 -17.32 -20.34 -8.51
N GLU A 14 -16.97 -21.35 -9.32
CA GLU A 14 -15.72 -22.11 -9.14
C GLU A 14 -14.48 -21.22 -9.31
N ALA A 15 -14.47 -20.34 -10.32
CA ALA A 15 -13.38 -19.39 -10.51
C ALA A 15 -13.22 -18.46 -9.30
N GLN A 16 -14.33 -18.03 -8.70
CA GLN A 16 -14.31 -17.19 -7.51
C GLN A 16 -13.81 -17.94 -6.28
N LEU A 17 -14.23 -19.20 -6.06
CA LEU A 17 -13.68 -20.02 -4.99
C LEU A 17 -12.17 -20.21 -5.13
N ALA A 18 -11.70 -20.57 -6.34
CA ALA A 18 -10.26 -20.71 -6.62
C ALA A 18 -9.49 -19.39 -6.36
N ARG A 19 -10.08 -18.25 -6.73
CA ARG A 19 -9.53 -16.93 -6.43
C ARG A 19 -9.45 -16.70 -4.91
N LEU A 20 -10.53 -16.94 -4.17
CA LEU A 20 -10.59 -16.76 -2.72
C LEU A 20 -9.56 -17.64 -1.99
N SER A 21 -9.42 -18.89 -2.42
CA SER A 21 -8.39 -19.79 -1.88
C SER A 21 -6.98 -19.26 -2.10
N ARG A 22 -6.69 -18.80 -3.32
CA ARG A 22 -5.38 -18.27 -3.68
C ARG A 22 -5.03 -16.98 -2.91
N VAL A 23 -5.98 -16.07 -2.72
CA VAL A 23 -5.70 -14.76 -2.07
C VAL A 23 -5.69 -14.84 -0.55
N THR A 24 -6.38 -15.81 0.05
CA THR A 24 -6.46 -15.94 1.52
C THR A 24 -5.64 -17.09 2.09
N GLY A 25 -5.21 -18.03 1.26
CA GLY A 25 -4.56 -19.26 1.71
C GLY A 25 -5.49 -20.23 2.45
N ARG A 26 -6.81 -20.00 2.43
CA ARG A 26 -7.81 -20.85 3.08
C ARG A 26 -8.53 -21.69 2.03
N THR A 27 -8.99 -22.88 2.39
CA THR A 27 -9.85 -23.71 1.52
C THR A 27 -11.31 -23.47 1.92
N PRO A 28 -12.12 -22.78 1.09
CA PRO A 28 -13.53 -22.55 1.39
C PRO A 28 -14.34 -23.86 1.31
N ASP A 29 -15.31 -24.05 2.20
CA ASP A 29 -16.31 -25.10 2.04
C ASP A 29 -17.25 -24.73 0.89
N ARG A 30 -17.15 -25.49 -0.20
CA ARG A 30 -17.89 -25.25 -1.45
C ARG A 30 -19.39 -25.39 -1.25
N ASP A 31 -19.82 -26.44 -0.55
CA ASP A 31 -21.24 -26.79 -0.45
C ASP A 31 -21.96 -25.81 0.48
N PHE A 32 -21.32 -25.47 1.60
CA PHE A 32 -21.80 -24.43 2.50
C PHE A 32 -21.95 -23.08 1.77
N LEU A 33 -20.91 -22.62 1.08
CA LEU A 33 -20.95 -21.34 0.38
C LEU A 33 -21.99 -21.31 -0.74
N ARG A 34 -22.16 -22.42 -1.45
CA ARG A 34 -23.15 -22.52 -2.53
C ARG A 34 -24.58 -22.44 -2.01
N GLU A 35 -24.85 -23.11 -0.89
CA GLU A 35 -26.15 -23.04 -0.24
C GLU A 35 -26.43 -21.62 0.29
N MET A 36 -25.46 -21.00 0.95
CA MET A 36 -25.61 -19.63 1.44
C MET A 36 -25.78 -18.64 0.28
N TYR A 37 -25.08 -18.84 -0.84
CA TYR A 37 -25.23 -18.04 -2.04
C TYR A 37 -26.66 -18.09 -2.58
N ALA A 38 -27.26 -19.27 -2.70
CA ALA A 38 -28.64 -19.41 -3.14
C ALA A 38 -29.63 -18.69 -2.20
N ARG A 39 -29.43 -18.82 -0.88
CA ARG A 39 -30.27 -18.17 0.13
C ARG A 39 -30.13 -16.64 0.10
N VAL A 40 -28.91 -16.11 -0.03
CA VAL A 40 -28.67 -14.66 -0.16
C VAL A 40 -29.23 -14.12 -1.48
N LYS A 41 -29.00 -14.81 -2.60
CA LYS A 41 -29.54 -14.43 -3.92
C LYS A 41 -31.06 -14.31 -3.91
N ALA A 42 -31.75 -15.16 -3.14
CA ALA A 42 -33.21 -15.11 -2.98
C ALA A 42 -33.67 -13.95 -2.06
N ARG A 43 -32.94 -13.67 -0.97
CA ARG A 43 -33.33 -12.67 0.03
C ARG A 43 -32.97 -11.23 -0.38
N TYR A 44 -31.83 -11.03 -1.04
CA TYR A 44 -31.32 -9.72 -1.44
C TYR A 44 -32.35 -8.85 -2.23
N PRO A 45 -33.11 -9.40 -3.20
CA PRO A 45 -34.17 -8.64 -3.89
C PRO A 45 -35.28 -8.14 -2.97
N GLU A 46 -35.59 -8.87 -1.90
CA GLU A 46 -36.58 -8.46 -0.91
C GLU A 46 -36.06 -7.25 -0.10
N GLU A 47 -34.78 -7.25 0.27
CA GLU A 47 -34.15 -6.13 0.98
C GLU A 47 -34.12 -4.84 0.13
N LEU A 48 -33.85 -4.96 -1.19
CA LEU A 48 -33.97 -3.85 -2.13
C LEU A 48 -35.40 -3.28 -2.16
N LYS A 49 -36.40 -4.17 -2.28
CA LYS A 49 -37.82 -3.79 -2.32
C LYS A 49 -38.25 -3.10 -1.04
N ASN A 50 -37.86 -3.63 0.13
CA ASN A 50 -38.16 -3.06 1.44
C ASN A 50 -37.60 -1.64 1.59
N ARG A 51 -36.41 -1.39 1.01
CA ARG A 51 -35.74 -0.08 1.02
C ARG A 51 -36.15 0.83 -0.14
N LYS A 52 -37.10 0.39 -0.98
CA LYS A 52 -37.59 1.13 -2.16
C LYS A 52 -36.50 1.49 -3.16
N ILE A 53 -35.45 0.68 -3.25
CA ILE A 53 -34.35 0.85 -4.22
C ILE A 53 -34.75 0.16 -5.53
N ARG A 54 -34.67 0.89 -6.64
CA ARG A 54 -34.92 0.35 -7.99
C ARG A 54 -33.61 0.30 -8.74
N LEU A 55 -33.15 -0.92 -9.01
CA LEU A 55 -31.95 -1.17 -9.82
C LEU A 55 -32.30 -1.15 -11.31
N ARG A 56 -31.35 -0.74 -12.16
CA ARG A 56 -31.43 -1.06 -13.59
C ARG A 56 -31.05 -2.53 -13.80
N ALA A 57 -31.35 -3.06 -14.98
CA ALA A 57 -31.21 -4.49 -15.29
C ALA A 57 -29.79 -5.08 -15.09
N LEU A 58 -28.75 -4.23 -15.00
CA LEU A 58 -27.36 -4.63 -14.81
C LEU A 58 -26.72 -4.08 -13.52
N ASP A 59 -27.48 -3.40 -12.67
CA ASP A 59 -26.97 -2.77 -11.45
C ASP A 59 -27.09 -3.69 -10.22
N GLY A 60 -27.45 -4.97 -10.43
CA GLY A 60 -27.51 -5.97 -9.39
C GLY A 60 -26.11 -6.41 -8.93
N ALA A 61 -26.00 -6.80 -7.67
CA ALA A 61 -24.75 -7.36 -7.14
C ALA A 61 -24.33 -8.60 -7.95
N ARG A 62 -23.06 -8.61 -8.35
CA ARG A 62 -22.49 -9.68 -9.17
C ARG A 62 -22.29 -10.94 -8.33
N LEU A 63 -22.27 -12.10 -8.97
CA LEU A 63 -22.09 -13.38 -8.28
C LEU A 63 -20.81 -13.39 -7.42
N ASP A 64 -19.71 -12.92 -7.99
CA ASP A 64 -18.40 -12.88 -7.32
C ASP A 64 -18.41 -11.98 -6.08
N GLU A 65 -19.19 -10.89 -6.08
CA GLU A 65 -19.39 -10.01 -4.93
C GLU A 65 -20.19 -10.72 -3.83
N ILE A 66 -21.32 -11.33 -4.17
CA ILE A 66 -22.16 -12.05 -3.20
C ILE A 66 -21.35 -13.17 -2.52
N VAL A 67 -20.65 -13.98 -3.32
CA VAL A 67 -19.79 -15.05 -2.80
C VAL A 67 -18.67 -14.49 -1.91
N SER A 68 -18.08 -13.35 -2.28
CA SER A 68 -17.06 -12.68 -1.46
C SER A 68 -17.62 -12.25 -0.10
N TYR A 69 -18.79 -11.61 -0.07
CA TYR A 69 -19.41 -11.18 1.18
C TYR A 69 -19.71 -12.37 2.11
N ILE A 70 -20.29 -13.44 1.57
CA ILE A 70 -20.56 -14.67 2.32
C ILE A 70 -19.25 -15.24 2.89
N PHE A 71 -18.23 -15.39 2.05
CA PHE A 71 -16.95 -15.95 2.44
C PHE A 71 -16.26 -15.12 3.53
N TYR A 72 -16.14 -13.79 3.34
CA TYR A 72 -15.45 -12.95 4.32
C TYR A 72 -16.24 -12.77 5.61
N TYR A 73 -17.58 -12.72 5.55
CA TYR A 73 -18.41 -12.77 6.75
C TYR A 73 -18.17 -14.08 7.50
N HIS A 74 -18.19 -15.21 6.80
CA HIS A 74 -17.95 -16.51 7.41
C HIS A 74 -16.56 -16.59 8.06
N VAL A 75 -15.50 -16.25 7.30
CA VAL A 75 -14.12 -16.26 7.79
C VAL A 75 -13.96 -15.36 9.02
N PHE A 76 -14.59 -14.19 9.08
CA PHE A 76 -14.50 -13.32 10.26
C PHE A 76 -14.96 -14.03 11.54
N TYR A 77 -16.06 -14.79 11.47
CA TYR A 77 -16.61 -15.50 12.63
C TYR A 77 -15.90 -16.83 12.92
N THR A 78 -15.24 -17.44 11.94
CA THR A 78 -14.70 -18.80 12.08
C THR A 78 -13.17 -18.88 12.07
N SER A 79 -12.46 -17.83 11.65
CA SER A 79 -11.00 -17.90 11.42
C SER A 79 -10.16 -18.22 12.64
N HIS A 80 -10.69 -18.00 13.84
CA HIS A 80 -10.05 -18.21 15.13
C HIS A 80 -10.48 -19.51 15.82
N LEU A 81 -11.38 -20.28 15.19
CA LEU A 81 -11.96 -21.50 15.76
C LEU A 81 -11.30 -22.76 15.18
N PRO A 82 -11.22 -23.86 15.96
CA PRO A 82 -10.89 -25.19 15.45
C PRO A 82 -11.88 -25.69 14.40
N ALA A 83 -11.41 -26.54 13.49
CA ALA A 83 -12.20 -27.05 12.38
C ALA A 83 -13.49 -27.76 12.81
N GLU A 84 -13.50 -28.48 13.95
CA GLU A 84 -14.73 -29.14 14.42
C GLU A 84 -15.81 -28.15 14.85
N LEU A 85 -15.42 -27.01 15.43
CA LEU A 85 -16.37 -25.96 15.79
C LEU A 85 -16.87 -25.20 14.55
N VAL A 86 -16.01 -25.00 13.55
CA VAL A 86 -16.43 -24.43 12.26
C VAL A 86 -17.50 -25.30 11.62
N ALA A 87 -17.28 -26.61 11.50
CA ALA A 87 -18.26 -27.53 10.92
C ALA A 87 -19.60 -27.54 11.68
N ARG A 88 -19.56 -27.42 13.03
CA ARG A 88 -20.77 -27.30 13.85
C ARG A 88 -21.51 -25.98 13.60
N MET A 89 -20.80 -24.86 13.46
CA MET A 89 -21.41 -23.58 13.12
C MET A 89 -22.00 -23.61 11.72
N GLU A 90 -21.27 -24.19 10.75
CA GLU A 90 -21.77 -24.39 9.40
C GLU A 90 -23.03 -25.25 9.40
N ALA A 91 -23.21 -26.22 10.30
CA ALA A 91 -24.46 -26.98 10.42
C ALA A 91 -25.59 -26.26 11.18
N ASP A 92 -25.31 -25.16 11.89
CA ASP A 92 -26.30 -24.44 12.69
C ASP A 92 -27.17 -23.51 11.82
N GLU A 93 -28.46 -23.84 11.74
CA GLU A 93 -29.43 -23.06 10.97
C GLU A 93 -29.60 -21.62 11.51
N LYS A 94 -29.38 -21.39 12.82
CA LYS A 94 -29.41 -20.03 13.36
C LYS A 94 -28.26 -19.19 12.80
N TYR A 95 -27.07 -19.78 12.72
CA TYR A 95 -25.90 -19.13 12.13
C TYR A 95 -26.10 -18.88 10.63
N ARG A 96 -26.59 -19.89 9.89
CA ARG A 96 -26.93 -19.74 8.46
C ARG A 96 -27.93 -18.61 8.22
N ALA A 97 -29.02 -18.57 8.98
CA ALA A 97 -30.03 -17.52 8.88
C ALA A 97 -29.48 -16.13 9.22
N LEU A 98 -28.62 -16.03 10.24
CA LEU A 98 -27.94 -14.79 10.62
C LEU A 98 -27.05 -14.29 9.49
N LEU A 99 -26.19 -15.16 8.94
CA LEU A 99 -25.30 -14.83 7.82
C LEU A 99 -26.10 -14.33 6.63
N VAL A 100 -27.14 -15.07 6.21
CA VAL A 100 -27.96 -14.70 5.04
C VAL A 100 -28.62 -13.34 5.24
N ARG A 101 -29.16 -13.08 6.44
CA ARG A 101 -29.76 -11.79 6.78
C ARG A 101 -28.74 -10.66 6.68
N ASP A 102 -27.61 -10.78 7.37
CA ASP A 102 -26.64 -9.69 7.49
C ASP A 102 -25.95 -9.42 6.14
N VAL A 103 -25.55 -10.47 5.42
CA VAL A 103 -24.93 -10.34 4.10
C VAL A 103 -25.88 -9.70 3.09
N SER A 104 -27.17 -10.08 3.09
CA SER A 104 -28.15 -9.45 2.19
C SER A 104 -28.27 -7.94 2.43
N VAL A 105 -28.22 -7.53 3.71
CA VAL A 105 -28.23 -6.11 4.08
C VAL A 105 -26.93 -5.42 3.71
N TYR A 106 -25.77 -6.06 3.92
CA TYR A 106 -24.45 -5.51 3.56
C TYR A 106 -24.36 -5.22 2.07
N ILE A 107 -24.80 -6.16 1.23
CA ILE A 107 -24.83 -5.96 -0.23
C ILE A 107 -25.67 -4.73 -0.58
N VAL A 108 -26.88 -4.61 -0.03
CA VAL A 108 -27.74 -3.46 -0.35
C VAL A 108 -27.12 -2.13 0.08
N ILE A 109 -26.54 -2.08 1.27
CA ILE A 109 -25.93 -0.85 1.78
C ILE A 109 -24.66 -0.51 1.00
N ASN A 110 -23.74 -1.45 0.85
CA ASN A 110 -22.42 -1.20 0.31
C ASN A 110 -22.39 -1.10 -1.23
N GLU A 111 -23.26 -1.81 -1.94
CA GLU A 111 -23.26 -1.80 -3.42
C GLU A 111 -24.26 -0.80 -4.01
N HIS A 112 -25.30 -0.39 -3.25
CA HIS A 112 -26.38 0.43 -3.80
C HIS A 112 -26.67 1.71 -3.03
N LEU A 113 -26.24 1.82 -1.77
CA LEU A 113 -26.38 3.05 -0.96
C LEU A 113 -25.04 3.70 -0.64
N ASN A 114 -23.93 3.11 -1.07
CA ASN A 114 -22.60 3.67 -0.85
C ASN A 114 -22.45 4.99 -1.59
N VAL A 115 -21.89 5.98 -0.89
CA VAL A 115 -21.60 7.28 -1.47
C VAL A 115 -20.22 7.20 -2.12
N GLU A 116 -20.21 6.90 -3.41
CA GLU A 116 -18.97 6.90 -4.17
C GLU A 116 -18.49 8.32 -4.44
N LYS A 117 -17.22 8.57 -4.16
CA LYS A 117 -16.57 9.80 -4.59
C LYS A 117 -16.30 9.72 -6.09
N LEU A 118 -16.68 10.76 -6.84
CA LEU A 118 -16.37 10.81 -8.26
C LEU A 118 -14.85 10.78 -8.47
N SER A 119 -14.38 9.77 -9.19
CA SER A 119 -12.97 9.64 -9.55
C SER A 119 -12.71 10.15 -10.96
N ILE A 120 -11.56 10.79 -11.15
CA ILE A 120 -11.09 11.28 -12.45
C ILE A 120 -10.23 10.25 -13.20
N THR A 121 -9.98 9.10 -12.57
CA THR A 121 -9.23 7.97 -13.11
C THR A 121 -9.77 6.65 -12.55
N SER A 122 -9.14 5.52 -12.89
CA SER A 122 -9.51 4.19 -12.41
C SER A 122 -8.28 3.29 -12.39
N GLU A 123 -8.39 2.10 -11.78
CA GLU A 123 -7.32 1.11 -11.81
C GLU A 123 -6.94 0.63 -13.23
N TYR A 124 -7.88 0.77 -14.18
CA TYR A 124 -7.71 0.41 -15.58
C TYR A 124 -7.15 1.56 -16.43
N SER A 125 -7.11 2.78 -15.89
CA SER A 125 -6.59 3.93 -16.63
C SER A 125 -5.09 3.76 -16.91
N PRO A 126 -4.60 4.14 -18.11
CA PRO A 126 -3.22 3.88 -18.52
C PRO A 126 -2.16 4.38 -17.53
N GLU A 127 -2.39 5.54 -16.92
CA GLU A 127 -1.49 6.13 -15.95
C GLU A 127 -1.40 5.31 -14.65
N ILE A 128 -2.51 4.78 -14.15
CA ILE A 128 -2.55 3.94 -12.94
C ILE A 128 -2.00 2.54 -13.24
N ALA A 129 -2.42 1.95 -14.37
CA ALA A 129 -1.97 0.64 -14.81
C ALA A 129 -0.43 0.59 -14.97
N ALA A 130 0.19 1.63 -15.56
CA ALA A 130 1.63 1.69 -15.74
C ALA A 130 2.41 1.68 -14.40
N TYR A 131 1.93 2.40 -13.37
CA TYR A 131 2.51 2.32 -12.02
C TYR A 131 2.36 0.91 -11.44
N ASN A 132 1.18 0.30 -11.59
CA ASN A 132 0.93 -1.04 -11.05
C ASN A 132 1.81 -2.10 -11.73
N MET A 133 2.03 -2.00 -13.04
CA MET A 133 2.94 -2.87 -13.80
C MET A 133 4.37 -2.74 -13.28
N ALA A 134 4.88 -1.51 -13.19
CA ALA A 134 6.20 -1.21 -12.65
C ALA A 134 6.41 -1.79 -11.24
N CYS A 135 5.47 -1.54 -10.33
CA CYS A 135 5.56 -2.03 -8.96
C CYS A 135 5.45 -3.54 -8.88
N SER A 136 4.54 -4.16 -9.64
CA SER A 136 4.34 -5.61 -9.61
C SER A 136 5.55 -6.36 -10.15
N TYR A 137 6.18 -5.85 -11.22
CA TYR A 137 7.42 -6.42 -11.73
C TYR A 137 8.59 -6.26 -10.75
N ALA A 138 8.75 -5.08 -10.13
CA ALA A 138 9.79 -4.88 -9.12
C ALA A 138 9.58 -5.78 -7.88
N LEU A 139 8.34 -5.93 -7.39
CA LEU A 139 7.99 -6.84 -6.29
C LEU A 139 8.29 -8.30 -6.64
N TYR A 140 7.98 -8.71 -7.87
CA TYR A 140 8.25 -10.04 -8.38
C TYR A 140 9.77 -10.33 -8.38
N MET A 141 10.58 -9.39 -8.89
CA MET A 141 12.04 -9.52 -8.88
C MET A 141 12.63 -9.57 -7.47
N LEU A 142 12.16 -8.70 -6.57
CA LEU A 142 12.52 -8.71 -5.16
C LEU A 142 12.10 -10.01 -4.43
N GLY A 143 11.03 -10.67 -4.90
CA GLY A 143 10.59 -11.99 -4.44
C GLY A 143 11.49 -13.14 -4.90
N SER A 144 12.35 -12.93 -5.90
CA SER A 144 13.28 -13.95 -6.39
C SER A 144 14.53 -14.14 -5.51
N LEU A 145 14.88 -13.14 -4.70
CA LEU A 145 16.02 -13.18 -3.79
C LEU A 145 15.74 -14.14 -2.62
N LYS A 146 16.64 -15.08 -2.36
CA LYS A 146 16.56 -16.09 -1.29
C LYS A 146 17.89 -16.21 -0.55
N GLY A 147 17.83 -16.43 0.75
CA GLY A 147 19.00 -16.65 1.60
C GLY A 147 18.89 -15.93 2.95
N ASP A 148 19.91 -16.08 3.78
CA ASP A 148 19.90 -15.64 5.18
C ASP A 148 20.67 -14.32 5.41
N ASP A 149 21.14 -13.66 4.36
CA ASP A 149 21.81 -12.36 4.47
C ASP A 149 20.85 -11.32 5.08
N ARG A 150 21.18 -10.86 6.29
CA ARG A 150 20.31 -9.96 7.07
C ARG A 150 20.11 -8.62 6.39
N ARG A 151 21.13 -8.08 5.73
CA ARG A 151 21.06 -6.78 5.05
C ARG A 151 20.23 -6.88 3.78
N MET A 152 20.43 -7.94 3.00
CA MET A 152 19.64 -8.26 1.83
C MET A 152 18.16 -8.31 2.21
N ASN A 153 17.81 -9.15 3.19
CA ASN A 153 16.44 -9.37 3.60
C ASN A 153 15.80 -8.11 4.18
N GLY A 154 16.52 -7.35 5.00
CA GLY A 154 16.02 -6.08 5.56
C GLY A 154 15.78 -5.01 4.49
N MET A 155 16.75 -4.78 3.60
CA MET A 155 16.58 -3.84 2.48
C MET A 155 15.46 -4.29 1.53
N ASN A 156 15.40 -5.59 1.21
CA ASN A 156 14.35 -6.18 0.38
C ASN A 156 12.95 -5.92 0.97
N ASN A 157 12.79 -6.08 2.28
CA ASN A 157 11.52 -5.80 2.97
C ASN A 157 11.16 -4.30 2.93
N LEU A 158 12.12 -3.40 3.11
CA LEU A 158 11.90 -1.95 3.00
C LEU A 158 11.48 -1.56 1.57
N PHE A 159 12.13 -2.12 0.53
CA PHE A 159 11.73 -1.90 -0.86
C PHE A 159 10.32 -2.42 -1.15
N LYS A 160 10.00 -3.65 -0.72
CA LYS A 160 8.66 -4.23 -0.86
C LYS A 160 7.61 -3.34 -0.19
N LYS A 161 7.89 -2.83 1.01
CA LYS A 161 7.01 -1.88 1.71
C LYS A 161 6.82 -0.60 0.91
N ALA A 162 7.88 -0.01 0.37
CA ALA A 162 7.79 1.19 -0.47
C ALA A 162 6.94 0.97 -1.74
N LEU A 163 7.12 -0.16 -2.43
CA LEU A 163 6.35 -0.51 -3.63
C LEU A 163 4.88 -0.80 -3.31
N VAL A 164 4.59 -1.46 -2.19
CA VAL A 164 3.20 -1.64 -1.72
C VAL A 164 2.57 -0.30 -1.36
N THR A 165 3.31 0.61 -0.72
CA THR A 165 2.84 1.97 -0.46
C THR A 165 2.53 2.72 -1.76
N ILE A 166 3.35 2.59 -2.81
CA ILE A 166 3.04 3.15 -4.14
C ILE A 166 1.73 2.57 -4.68
N LYS A 167 1.53 1.25 -4.58
CA LYS A 167 0.28 0.58 -4.99
C LYS A 167 -0.93 1.13 -4.22
N SER A 168 -0.79 1.37 -2.91
CA SER A 168 -1.84 2.00 -2.12
C SER A 168 -2.12 3.45 -2.53
N VAL A 169 -1.08 4.25 -2.85
CA VAL A 169 -1.25 5.61 -3.36
C VAL A 169 -2.06 5.60 -4.65
N ILE A 170 -1.73 4.73 -5.62
CA ILE A 170 -2.48 4.68 -6.88
C ILE A 170 -3.90 4.13 -6.72
N SER A 171 -4.13 3.21 -5.77
CA SER A 171 -5.49 2.76 -5.42
C SER A 171 -6.33 3.90 -4.84
N LEU A 172 -5.75 4.74 -3.97
CA LEU A 172 -6.44 5.93 -3.46
C LEU A 172 -6.76 6.92 -4.58
N LEU A 173 -5.82 7.15 -5.52
CA LEU A 173 -6.08 8.00 -6.69
C LEU A 173 -7.20 7.43 -7.57
N ALA A 174 -7.20 6.12 -7.82
CA ALA A 174 -8.24 5.44 -8.59
C ALA A 174 -9.62 5.54 -7.93
N ALA A 175 -9.69 5.54 -6.61
CA ALA A 175 -10.91 5.73 -5.83
C ALA A 175 -11.33 7.21 -5.65
N GLY A 176 -10.64 8.17 -6.27
CA GLY A 176 -10.95 9.60 -6.13
C GLY A 176 -10.43 10.25 -4.83
N ASN A 177 -9.69 9.52 -4.00
CA ASN A 177 -9.16 9.97 -2.72
C ASN A 177 -7.79 10.64 -2.87
N GLY A 178 -7.73 11.69 -3.70
CA GLY A 178 -6.48 12.38 -4.05
C GLY A 178 -5.76 13.03 -2.86
N CYS A 179 -6.52 13.59 -1.91
CA CYS A 179 -6.00 14.18 -0.68
C CYS A 179 -5.24 13.14 0.17
N ASP A 180 -5.87 12.00 0.44
CA ASP A 180 -5.25 10.91 1.21
C ASP A 180 -4.07 10.29 0.46
N ALA A 181 -4.16 10.21 -0.87
CA ALA A 181 -3.05 9.77 -1.71
C ALA A 181 -1.81 10.70 -1.56
N ALA A 182 -2.02 12.02 -1.47
CA ALA A 182 -0.95 12.99 -1.25
C ALA A 182 -0.32 12.84 0.15
N ILE A 183 -1.14 12.59 1.18
CA ILE A 183 -0.68 12.32 2.55
C ILE A 183 0.15 11.03 2.59
N LEU A 184 -0.33 9.97 1.96
CA LEU A 184 0.38 8.69 1.92
C LEU A 184 1.68 8.78 1.11
N TRP A 185 1.69 9.56 0.02
CA TRP A 185 2.92 9.86 -0.71
C TRP A 185 3.99 10.52 0.18
N ARG A 186 3.59 11.40 1.12
CA ARG A 186 4.55 12.01 2.06
C ARG A 186 5.30 10.94 2.87
N HIS A 187 4.57 9.96 3.39
CA HIS A 187 5.17 8.83 4.11
C HIS A 187 6.07 7.99 3.20
N LEU A 188 5.65 7.74 1.95
CA LEU A 188 6.50 7.09 0.95
C LEU A 188 7.81 7.86 0.72
N HIS A 189 7.76 9.20 0.64
CA HIS A 189 8.94 10.01 0.41
C HIS A 189 9.94 9.95 1.58
N GLU A 190 9.46 9.85 2.82
CA GLU A 190 10.32 9.59 3.98
C GLU A 190 11.02 8.24 3.85
N LEU A 191 10.28 7.19 3.55
CA LEU A 191 10.83 5.84 3.35
C LEU A 191 11.79 5.78 2.16
N GLU A 192 11.50 6.49 1.07
CA GLU A 192 12.39 6.68 -0.07
C GLU A 192 13.73 7.29 0.36
N CYS A 193 13.71 8.35 1.17
CA CYS A 193 14.93 8.97 1.67
C CYS A 193 15.73 8.00 2.56
N VAL A 194 15.07 7.22 3.42
CA VAL A 194 15.73 6.14 4.19
C VAL A 194 16.42 5.15 3.25
N LEU A 195 15.69 4.64 2.25
CA LEU A 195 16.22 3.66 1.29
C LEU A 195 17.42 4.20 0.49
N ILE A 196 17.39 5.46 0.06
CA ILE A 196 18.52 6.09 -0.63
C ILE A 196 19.74 6.15 0.29
N VAL A 197 19.59 6.59 1.55
CA VAL A 197 20.71 6.70 2.48
C VAL A 197 21.27 5.31 2.81
N LEU A 198 20.43 4.32 3.11
CA LEU A 198 20.89 2.96 3.42
C LEU A 198 21.48 2.22 2.19
N GLY A 199 21.00 2.55 1.00
CA GLY A 199 21.47 1.96 -0.26
C GLY A 199 22.81 2.53 -0.74
N THR A 200 23.04 3.82 -0.52
CA THR A 200 24.21 4.55 -1.07
C THR A 200 25.34 4.82 -0.07
N LYS A 201 25.09 4.70 1.23
CA LYS A 201 26.12 4.89 2.27
C LYS A 201 26.65 3.54 2.75
N GLY A 202 27.71 3.57 3.57
CA GLY A 202 28.47 2.39 3.99
C GLY A 202 27.61 1.24 4.54
N GLU A 203 28.05 0.00 4.32
CA GLU A 203 27.24 -1.20 4.58
C GLU A 203 26.81 -1.35 6.04
N GLU A 204 27.69 -0.96 6.97
CA GLU A 204 27.44 -0.93 8.41
C GLU A 204 26.25 -0.03 8.81
N LEU A 205 25.92 0.97 8.00
CA LEU A 205 24.83 1.91 8.32
C LEU A 205 23.48 1.20 8.42
N PHE A 206 23.25 0.15 7.64
CA PHE A 206 22.03 -0.65 7.74
C PHE A 206 21.88 -1.26 9.14
N PHE A 207 22.96 -1.84 9.68
CA PHE A 207 22.91 -2.46 11.00
C PHE A 207 22.75 -1.41 12.10
N ARG A 208 23.38 -0.24 11.95
CA ARG A 208 23.15 0.91 12.85
C ARG A 208 21.70 1.37 12.80
N TYR A 209 21.11 1.49 11.61
CA TYR A 209 19.70 1.84 11.45
C TYR A 209 18.78 0.84 12.15
N VAL A 210 18.97 -0.47 11.92
CA VAL A 210 18.15 -1.52 12.55
C VAL A 210 18.29 -1.50 14.07
N GLN A 211 19.52 -1.39 14.59
CA GLN A 211 19.76 -1.27 16.03
C GLN A 211 19.06 -0.04 16.63
N HIS A 212 19.07 1.08 15.90
CA HIS A 212 18.45 2.32 16.32
C HIS A 212 16.92 2.24 16.37
N MET A 213 16.30 1.37 15.57
CA MET A 213 14.85 1.14 15.61
C MET A 213 14.37 0.56 16.95
N GLU A 214 15.25 -0.03 17.77
CA GLU A 214 14.91 -0.51 19.11
C GLU A 214 14.36 0.61 20.03
N TYR A 215 14.66 1.89 19.72
CA TYR A 215 14.18 3.02 20.50
C TYR A 215 12.73 3.44 20.19
N PHE A 216 12.17 3.03 19.05
CA PHE A 216 10.83 3.46 18.63
C PHE A 216 9.70 2.82 19.44
N ASP A 217 9.90 1.58 19.92
CA ASP A 217 8.91 0.84 20.71
C ASP A 217 9.46 0.46 22.09
N MET A 218 10.23 1.39 22.66
CA MET A 218 10.96 1.15 23.90
C MET A 218 10.01 0.97 25.10
N GLU A 219 8.86 1.66 25.12
CA GLU A 219 7.90 1.61 26.22
C GLU A 219 7.22 0.24 26.37
N ALA A 220 7.01 -0.48 25.27
CA ALA A 220 6.44 -1.83 25.28
C ALA A 220 7.50 -2.93 25.42
N SER A 221 8.79 -2.58 25.45
CA SER A 221 9.90 -3.53 25.44
C SER A 221 10.21 -4.08 26.84
N PRO A 222 10.40 -5.41 27.01
CA PRO A 222 10.92 -6.00 28.24
C PRO A 222 12.31 -5.46 28.65
N ARG A 223 13.02 -4.80 27.73
CA ARG A 223 14.34 -4.20 27.94
C ARG A 223 14.29 -2.67 28.08
N ALA A 224 13.14 -2.09 28.41
CA ALA A 224 12.91 -0.64 28.45
C ALA A 224 13.98 0.12 29.24
N GLU A 225 14.32 -0.31 30.47
CA GLU A 225 15.30 0.36 31.32
C GLU A 225 16.72 0.35 30.72
N GLN A 226 17.13 -0.80 30.15
CA GLN A 226 18.42 -0.93 29.48
C GLN A 226 18.50 -0.01 28.25
N LEU A 227 17.44 0.02 27.44
CA LEU A 227 17.36 0.87 26.25
C LEU A 227 17.33 2.35 26.64
N GLN A 228 16.64 2.71 27.72
CA GLN A 228 16.59 4.05 28.27
C GLN A 228 17.97 4.54 28.72
N ALA A 229 18.75 3.68 29.40
CA ALA A 229 20.11 3.98 29.82
C ALA A 229 21.01 4.21 28.59
N ARG A 230 21.00 3.26 27.64
CA ARG A 230 21.79 3.35 26.39
C ARG A 230 21.45 4.61 25.60
N LEU A 231 20.16 4.92 25.44
CA LEU A 231 19.69 6.12 24.76
C LEU A 231 20.21 7.40 25.41
N SER A 232 20.22 7.44 26.74
CA SER A 232 20.70 8.61 27.51
C SER A 232 22.21 8.78 27.37
N GLU A 233 22.98 7.68 27.42
CA GLU A 233 24.42 7.67 27.18
C GLU A 233 24.78 8.13 25.77
N GLU A 234 24.08 7.61 24.76
CA GLU A 234 24.29 8.00 23.36
C GLU A 234 23.94 9.48 23.13
N CYS A 235 22.80 9.96 23.63
CA CYS A 235 22.43 11.37 23.53
C CYS A 235 23.50 12.28 24.15
N LYS A 236 24.06 11.88 25.31
CA LYS A 236 25.16 12.61 25.96
C LYS A 236 26.44 12.56 25.11
N ALA A 237 26.81 11.40 24.60
CA ALA A 237 28.01 11.21 23.80
C ALA A 237 27.98 12.01 22.48
N PHE A 238 26.80 12.17 21.90
CA PHE A 238 26.59 12.94 20.66
C PHE A 238 26.17 14.40 20.90
N GLY A 239 26.01 14.83 22.16
CA GLY A 239 25.62 16.20 22.49
C GLY A 239 24.20 16.57 22.04
N VAL A 240 23.29 15.59 21.94
CA VAL A 240 21.94 15.79 21.44
C VAL A 240 21.00 16.22 22.56
N LYS A 241 20.36 17.38 22.38
CA LYS A 241 19.44 17.97 23.37
C LYS A 241 18.01 17.44 23.25
N GLU A 242 17.56 17.21 22.02
CA GLU A 242 16.20 16.75 21.74
C GLU A 242 16.17 15.23 21.61
N ARG A 243 15.75 14.56 22.68
CA ARG A 243 15.68 13.09 22.73
C ARG A 243 14.82 12.50 21.60
N ASN A 244 13.66 13.07 21.32
CA ASN A 244 12.77 12.57 20.25
C ASN A 244 13.41 12.72 18.85
N ALA A 245 14.20 13.77 18.63
CA ALA A 245 14.96 13.93 17.39
C ALA A 245 16.02 12.83 17.24
N PHE A 246 16.69 12.48 18.36
CA PHE A 246 17.62 11.36 18.37
C PHE A 246 16.91 10.03 18.11
N VAL A 247 15.80 9.72 18.77
CA VAL A 247 15.05 8.46 18.52
C VAL A 247 14.71 8.32 17.04
N ASN A 248 14.23 9.39 16.40
CA ASN A 248 13.82 9.32 15.00
C ASN A 248 14.99 9.29 13.99
N TYR A 249 16.06 10.05 14.25
CA TYR A 249 17.08 10.36 13.24
C TYR A 249 18.52 10.11 13.70
N GLY A 250 18.76 9.65 14.93
CA GLY A 250 20.09 9.49 15.52
C GLY A 250 21.00 8.52 14.76
N TRP A 251 20.43 7.55 14.05
CA TRP A 251 21.17 6.67 13.14
C TRP A 251 21.89 7.44 12.01
N LEU A 252 21.46 8.66 11.66
CA LEU A 252 22.12 9.51 10.67
C LEU A 252 23.50 9.99 11.14
N LEU A 253 23.79 9.97 12.45
CA LEU A 253 25.11 10.37 12.98
C LEU A 253 26.23 9.44 12.50
N TYR A 254 25.88 8.24 12.03
CA TYR A 254 26.79 7.28 11.43
C TYR A 254 26.98 7.48 9.91
N VAL A 255 26.27 8.43 9.30
CA VAL A 255 26.51 8.81 7.91
C VAL A 255 27.81 9.63 7.85
N PRO A 256 28.77 9.30 6.95
CA PRO A 256 30.02 10.04 6.84
C PRO A 256 29.80 11.53 6.64
N GLY A 257 30.47 12.37 7.45
CA GLY A 257 30.38 13.83 7.40
C GLY A 257 29.17 14.42 8.14
N PHE A 258 28.20 13.61 8.57
CA PHE A 258 26.98 14.14 9.20
C PHE A 258 27.27 14.74 10.58
N ARG A 259 28.08 14.05 11.38
CA ARG A 259 28.43 14.47 12.74
C ARG A 259 29.24 15.76 12.73
N GLU A 260 30.21 15.85 11.84
CA GLU A 260 31.08 17.03 11.65
C GLU A 260 30.27 18.25 11.19
N GLY A 261 29.24 18.02 10.36
CA GLY A 261 28.33 19.05 9.88
C GLY A 261 27.17 19.39 10.83
N MET A 262 27.05 18.77 12.01
CA MET A 262 25.91 19.00 12.90
C MET A 262 25.79 20.47 13.33
N GLY A 263 24.58 21.03 13.25
CA GLY A 263 24.28 22.42 13.65
C GLY A 263 24.65 23.48 12.61
N LYS A 264 25.55 23.16 11.68
CA LYS A 264 25.90 24.01 10.53
C LYS A 264 25.20 23.57 9.25
N GLU A 265 25.37 22.30 8.91
CA GLU A 265 24.88 21.71 7.68
C GLU A 265 23.70 20.76 7.92
N TYR A 266 23.77 19.98 8.99
CA TYR A 266 22.81 18.92 9.29
C TYR A 266 22.10 19.12 10.63
N ARG A 267 20.86 18.63 10.70
CA ARG A 267 20.05 18.54 11.94
C ARG A 267 19.40 17.17 12.03
N LEU A 268 19.10 16.70 13.23
CA LEU A 268 18.38 15.44 13.46
C LEU A 268 16.88 15.61 13.20
N ASN A 269 16.52 15.91 11.96
CA ASN A 269 15.14 16.05 11.51
C ASN A 269 15.00 15.54 10.07
N PHE A 270 13.78 15.56 9.54
CA PHE A 270 13.55 15.16 8.16
C PHE A 270 14.24 16.10 7.15
N LYS A 271 13.93 17.41 7.20
CA LYS A 271 14.33 18.40 6.19
C LYS A 271 15.85 18.54 6.03
N ASP A 272 16.51 18.93 7.11
CA ASP A 272 17.93 19.28 7.13
C ASP A 272 18.80 18.09 7.52
N GLY A 273 18.20 16.96 7.90
CA GLY A 273 18.86 15.69 8.15
C GLY A 273 18.65 14.70 7.02
N LEU A 274 17.62 13.86 7.16
CA LEU A 274 17.38 12.71 6.30
C LEU A 274 17.23 13.08 4.81
N GLN A 275 16.36 14.04 4.50
CA GLN A 275 16.06 14.48 3.13
C GLN A 275 17.30 15.09 2.47
N LYS A 276 18.11 15.84 3.23
CA LYS A 276 19.38 16.40 2.76
C LYS A 276 20.44 15.32 2.55
N ALA A 277 20.59 14.38 3.49
CA ALA A 277 21.50 13.24 3.36
C ALA A 277 21.16 12.33 2.17
N ALA A 278 19.87 12.25 1.81
CA ALA A 278 19.37 11.56 0.62
C ALA A 278 19.52 12.37 -0.69
N GLY A 279 19.99 13.63 -0.63
CA GLY A 279 20.09 14.51 -1.80
C GLY A 279 18.73 14.94 -2.38
N GLN A 280 17.67 14.92 -1.57
CA GLN A 280 16.29 15.18 -2.01
C GLN A 280 15.76 16.56 -1.55
N SER A 281 16.63 17.49 -1.13
CA SER A 281 16.22 18.80 -0.59
C SER A 281 15.35 19.63 -1.54
N ALA A 282 15.50 19.47 -2.86
CA ALA A 282 14.67 20.15 -3.85
C ALA A 282 13.17 19.79 -3.75
N ARG A 283 12.83 18.66 -3.12
CA ARG A 283 11.46 18.18 -2.93
C ARG A 283 10.85 18.61 -1.60
N HIS A 284 11.57 19.39 -0.80
CA HIS A 284 11.08 19.82 0.51
C HIS A 284 9.79 20.64 0.42
N ALA A 285 9.66 21.50 -0.58
CA ALA A 285 8.43 22.28 -0.77
C ALA A 285 7.20 21.40 -1.00
N ALA A 286 7.33 20.34 -1.81
CA ALA A 286 6.26 19.37 -2.03
C ALA A 286 5.92 18.60 -0.75
N TYR A 287 6.93 18.12 -0.02
CA TYR A 287 6.76 17.46 1.27
C TYR A 287 6.06 18.36 2.30
N ALA A 288 6.48 19.62 2.43
CA ALA A 288 5.90 20.57 3.37
C ALA A 288 4.46 20.90 3.03
N SER A 289 4.12 21.01 1.74
CA SER A 289 2.73 21.17 1.27
C SER A 289 1.88 19.97 1.65
N ALA A 290 2.35 18.74 1.40
CA ALA A 290 1.63 17.52 1.81
C ALA A 290 1.47 17.42 3.34
N SER A 291 2.46 17.89 4.10
CA SER A 291 2.41 17.90 5.56
C SER A 291 1.34 18.83 6.12
N LYS A 292 0.99 19.92 5.41
CA LYS A 292 -0.05 20.86 5.84
C LYS A 292 -1.47 20.29 5.68
N ILE A 293 -1.65 19.27 4.83
CA ILE A 293 -2.94 18.62 4.58
C ILE A 293 -3.43 17.86 5.82
N LEU A 294 -2.53 17.27 6.60
CA LEU A 294 -2.87 16.47 7.79
C LEU A 294 -3.52 17.26 8.92
N HIS A 295 -3.34 18.56 8.96
CA HIS A 295 -4.10 19.42 9.86
C HIS A 295 -5.33 19.89 9.09
N PRO A 296 -6.55 19.77 9.65
CA PRO A 296 -7.78 20.24 9.02
C PRO A 296 -7.67 21.74 8.79
N SER A 297 -7.12 22.08 7.62
CA SER A 297 -6.79 23.42 7.21
C SER A 297 -7.77 23.80 6.12
N ALA A 298 -8.05 25.11 6.00
CA ALA A 298 -8.93 25.63 4.94
C ALA A 298 -8.52 25.16 3.53
N TRP A 299 -7.25 24.77 3.34
CA TRP A 299 -6.71 24.20 2.11
C TRP A 299 -7.35 22.88 1.70
N VAL A 300 -7.65 21.97 2.65
CA VAL A 300 -8.27 20.66 2.34
C VAL A 300 -9.66 20.85 1.74
N VAL A 301 -10.39 21.88 2.18
CA VAL A 301 -11.74 22.20 1.71
C VAL A 301 -11.72 22.99 0.40
N ALA A 302 -10.69 23.82 0.17
CA ALA A 302 -10.64 24.73 -0.97
C ALA A 302 -9.94 24.15 -2.22
N ILE A 303 -9.04 23.17 -2.06
CA ILE A 303 -8.32 22.58 -3.19
C ILE A 303 -9.21 21.54 -3.90
N ARG A 304 -9.34 21.69 -5.22
CA ARG A 304 -10.04 20.71 -6.07
C ARG A 304 -9.25 19.39 -6.17
N ASP A 305 -9.97 18.27 -6.24
CA ASP A 305 -9.39 16.92 -6.34
C ASP A 305 -8.40 16.74 -7.50
N ASP A 306 -8.62 17.40 -8.64
CA ASP A 306 -7.71 17.32 -9.79
C ASP A 306 -6.32 17.91 -9.51
N LYS A 307 -6.22 18.86 -8.57
CA LYS A 307 -4.94 19.43 -8.13
C LYS A 307 -4.18 18.44 -7.23
N PHE A 308 -4.87 17.77 -6.31
CA PHE A 308 -4.27 16.69 -5.51
C PHE A 308 -3.81 15.54 -6.39
N TYR A 309 -4.65 15.13 -7.35
CA TYR A 309 -4.31 14.11 -8.31
C TYR A 309 -3.04 14.45 -9.09
N LYS A 310 -3.00 15.64 -9.70
CA LYS A 310 -1.85 16.11 -10.46
C LYS A 310 -0.59 16.10 -9.59
N PHE A 311 -0.63 16.75 -8.42
CA PHE A 311 0.47 16.80 -7.48
C PHE A 311 1.02 15.40 -7.16
N THR A 312 0.13 14.50 -6.73
CA THR A 312 0.51 13.16 -6.28
C THR A 312 1.10 12.33 -7.41
N VAL A 313 0.53 12.36 -8.62
CA VAL A 313 1.05 11.57 -9.75
C VAL A 313 2.45 12.03 -10.18
N PHE A 314 2.75 13.34 -10.15
CA PHE A 314 4.09 13.82 -10.49
C PHE A 314 5.12 13.49 -9.42
N GLU A 315 4.77 13.63 -8.15
CA GLU A 315 5.68 13.30 -7.06
C GLU A 315 5.89 11.78 -6.91
N LEU A 316 4.85 10.98 -7.21
CA LEU A 316 4.95 9.52 -7.24
C LEU A 316 5.89 9.04 -8.35
N GLN A 317 5.89 9.71 -9.52
CA GLN A 317 6.84 9.41 -10.59
C GLN A 317 8.28 9.56 -10.11
N ARG A 318 8.59 10.69 -9.47
CA ARG A 318 9.92 10.98 -8.94
C ARG A 318 10.35 9.93 -7.92
N SER A 319 9.46 9.59 -6.99
CA SER A 319 9.72 8.56 -5.98
C SER A 319 9.95 7.18 -6.60
N LEU A 320 9.13 6.76 -7.57
CA LEU A 320 9.31 5.47 -8.24
C LEU A 320 10.61 5.42 -9.05
N PHE A 321 11.02 6.51 -9.71
CA PHE A 321 12.29 6.57 -10.45
C PHE A 321 13.47 6.37 -9.50
N ASN A 322 13.51 7.09 -8.38
CA ASN A 322 14.56 6.95 -7.39
C ASN A 322 14.58 5.54 -6.77
N LEU A 323 13.42 5.00 -6.39
CA LEU A 323 13.31 3.64 -5.86
C LEU A 323 13.76 2.59 -6.86
N SER A 324 13.39 2.73 -8.14
CA SER A 324 13.80 1.80 -9.20
C SER A 324 15.31 1.79 -9.40
N ALA A 325 15.96 2.96 -9.31
CA ALA A 325 17.41 3.05 -9.32
C ALA A 325 18.04 2.32 -8.12
N GLN A 326 17.51 2.52 -6.91
CA GLN A 326 18.02 1.82 -5.71
C GLN A 326 17.78 0.30 -5.78
N ILE A 327 16.63 -0.15 -6.29
CA ILE A 327 16.32 -1.57 -6.48
C ILE A 327 17.25 -2.20 -7.50
N LYS A 328 17.57 -1.51 -8.60
CA LYS A 328 18.53 -1.98 -9.60
C LYS A 328 19.88 -2.30 -8.94
N GLU A 329 20.42 -1.36 -8.15
CA GLU A 329 21.70 -1.58 -7.47
C GLU A 329 21.62 -2.69 -6.43
N HIS A 330 20.48 -2.81 -5.73
CA HIS A 330 20.24 -3.89 -4.78
C HIS A 330 20.22 -5.27 -5.46
N LEU A 331 19.49 -5.42 -6.58
CA LEU A 331 19.43 -6.66 -7.35
C LEU A 331 20.78 -7.03 -7.95
N SER A 332 21.53 -6.05 -8.44
CA SER A 332 22.90 -6.25 -8.93
C SER A 332 23.81 -6.81 -7.84
N ARG A 333 23.79 -6.18 -6.65
CA ARG A 333 24.60 -6.61 -5.49
C ARG A 333 24.27 -8.02 -5.04
N TYR A 334 22.98 -8.37 -4.97
CA TYR A 334 22.52 -9.66 -4.45
C TYR A 334 22.13 -10.66 -5.55
N ARG A 335 22.62 -10.46 -6.78
CA ARG A 335 22.33 -11.32 -7.93
C ARG A 335 22.56 -12.81 -7.66
N GLY A 336 23.64 -13.14 -6.96
CA GLY A 336 23.99 -14.52 -6.60
C GLY A 336 22.98 -15.22 -5.69
N PHE A 337 22.14 -14.45 -4.98
CA PHE A 337 21.08 -14.94 -4.11
C PHE A 337 19.72 -15.06 -4.83
N SER A 338 19.63 -14.68 -6.09
CA SER A 338 18.39 -14.78 -6.86
C SER A 338 18.18 -16.21 -7.38
N ALA A 339 16.95 -16.71 -7.27
CA ALA A 339 16.51 -17.89 -8.00
C ALA A 339 16.39 -17.64 -9.53
N ARG A 340 16.55 -16.39 -9.98
CA ARG A 340 16.42 -15.95 -11.37
C ARG A 340 17.52 -14.93 -11.76
N PRO A 341 18.82 -15.29 -11.73
CA PRO A 341 19.91 -14.33 -11.95
C PRO A 341 19.84 -13.61 -13.30
N ALA A 342 19.42 -14.31 -14.37
CA ALA A 342 19.26 -13.70 -15.70
C ALA A 342 18.16 -12.62 -15.74
N GLU A 343 17.09 -12.78 -14.96
CA GLU A 343 16.04 -11.76 -14.87
C GLU A 343 16.50 -10.54 -14.05
N CYS A 344 17.44 -10.71 -13.10
CA CYS A 344 18.08 -9.57 -12.43
C CYS A 344 18.87 -8.71 -13.42
N ASP A 345 19.56 -9.34 -14.38
CA ASP A 345 20.32 -8.64 -15.42
C ASP A 345 19.37 -7.87 -16.38
N GLY A 346 18.20 -8.46 -16.68
CA GLY A 346 17.15 -7.85 -17.50
C GLY A 346 16.26 -6.82 -16.79
N TYR A 347 16.39 -6.67 -15.46
CA TYR A 347 15.51 -5.80 -14.67
C TYR A 347 15.56 -4.35 -15.16
N ALA A 348 16.76 -3.81 -15.37
CA ALA A 348 16.94 -2.42 -15.76
C ALA A 348 16.25 -2.10 -17.09
N HIS A 349 16.42 -2.98 -18.09
CA HIS A 349 15.82 -2.82 -19.42
C HIS A 349 14.29 -2.85 -19.36
N THR A 350 13.73 -3.85 -18.67
CA THR A 350 12.27 -3.99 -18.54
C THR A 350 11.68 -2.81 -17.76
N MET A 351 12.34 -2.41 -16.67
CA MET A 351 11.89 -1.32 -15.82
C MET A 351 11.93 0.03 -16.54
N GLU A 352 12.96 0.28 -17.37
CA GLU A 352 13.04 1.48 -18.21
C GLU A 352 11.83 1.63 -19.15
N GLY A 353 11.36 0.51 -19.74
CA GLY A 353 10.14 0.50 -20.54
C GLY A 353 8.91 1.00 -19.77
N TYR A 354 8.69 0.51 -18.56
CA TYR A 354 7.57 0.94 -17.70
C TYR A 354 7.71 2.37 -17.21
N LEU A 355 8.91 2.79 -16.81
CA LEU A 355 9.19 4.19 -16.42
C LEU A 355 8.97 5.15 -17.60
N GLY A 356 9.32 4.72 -18.81
CA GLY A 356 9.03 5.44 -20.05
C GLY A 356 7.54 5.59 -20.33
N MET A 357 6.74 4.54 -20.10
CA MET A 357 5.27 4.62 -20.17
C MET A 357 4.71 5.65 -19.18
N ILE A 358 5.16 5.60 -17.92
CA ILE A 358 4.74 6.54 -16.87
C ILE A 358 5.09 7.98 -17.28
N ALA A 359 6.31 8.22 -17.78
CA ALA A 359 6.72 9.54 -18.22
C ALA A 359 5.91 10.07 -19.42
N ARG A 360 5.46 9.21 -20.33
CA ARG A 360 4.55 9.60 -21.43
C ARG A 360 3.16 9.93 -20.89
N ASN A 361 2.61 9.10 -20.02
CA ASN A 361 1.30 9.31 -19.42
C ASN A 361 1.26 10.61 -18.60
N ASN A 362 2.31 10.88 -17.82
CA ASN A 362 2.42 12.12 -17.04
C ASN A 362 2.52 13.37 -17.91
N ARG A 363 3.09 13.29 -19.13
CA ARG A 363 3.04 14.40 -20.09
C ARG A 363 1.61 14.68 -20.55
N VAL A 364 0.81 13.65 -20.79
CA VAL A 364 -0.62 13.82 -21.11
C VAL A 364 -1.37 14.46 -19.94
N ILE A 365 -1.12 14.02 -18.70
CA ILE A 365 -1.71 14.62 -17.49
C ILE A 365 -1.29 16.10 -17.35
N ALA A 366 -0.02 16.42 -17.63
CA ALA A 366 0.47 17.80 -17.59
C ALA A 366 -0.36 18.73 -18.48
N VAL A 367 -0.71 18.27 -19.69
CA VAL A 367 -1.53 19.00 -20.67
C VAL A 367 -3.00 19.00 -20.27
N LYS A 368 -3.58 17.85 -19.90
CA LYS A 368 -5.00 17.70 -19.52
C LYS A 368 -5.39 18.62 -18.35
N TYR A 369 -4.47 18.78 -17.40
CA TYR A 369 -4.64 19.63 -16.22
C TYR A 369 -3.70 20.83 -16.23
N ALA A 370 -3.22 21.25 -17.40
CA ALA A 370 -2.69 22.60 -17.56
C ALA A 370 -3.86 23.55 -17.30
N GLU A 371 -3.65 24.56 -16.46
CA GLU A 371 -4.70 25.55 -16.23
C GLU A 371 -5.07 26.15 -17.58
N LYS A 372 -6.35 26.07 -17.96
CA LYS A 372 -6.89 27.05 -18.91
C LYS A 372 -6.76 28.41 -18.22
N GLN A 373 -5.61 29.06 -18.39
CA GLN A 373 -5.49 30.48 -18.13
C GLN A 373 -6.46 31.16 -19.10
N GLY A 374 -7.59 31.63 -18.58
CA GLY A 374 -8.61 32.34 -19.36
C GLY A 374 -9.91 31.56 -19.53
N THR A 375 -10.76 31.57 -18.51
CA THR A 375 -12.15 32.08 -18.55
C THR A 375 -12.84 31.74 -17.23
N ARG A 376 -12.78 32.67 -16.28
CA ARG A 376 -13.90 33.05 -15.42
C ARG A 376 -13.84 34.56 -15.23
#